data_AF-A0A951RXP2-F1
#
_entry.id   AF-A0A951RXP2-F1
#
_cell.length_a   1.000
_cell.length_b   1.000
_cell.length_c   1.000
_cell.angle_alpha   90.00
_cell.angle_beta   90.00
_cell.angle_gamma   90.00
#
_symmetry.space_group_name_H-M   'P 1'
#
loop_
_entity.id
_entity.type
_entity.pdbx_description
1 polymer ?
#
loop_
_entity_poly.entity_id
_entity_poly.type
_entity_poly.pdbx_seq_one_letter_code
_entity_poly.pdbx_strand_id
1 'polypeptide(L)'
;KGVFFIMTISINRPRYMTKDELKELSKNGHAIESHTWDHKNVRKYGPEDFENQLMKPKKTIEEITGRSAAYFAYPYGIWDENAIELLKKADFRLSFILSTKRDSANPLYTVRRMIVPGQWSTKGMMQAMKKTFELTDK
;
A
#
# COMPACT_ATOMS: atom_id res chain seq x y z
N LYS A 1 -9.82 -3.70 12.30
CA LYS A 1 -9.74 -3.95 10.83
C LYS A 1 -8.34 -3.55 10.36
N GLY A 2 -7.91 -3.97 9.18
CA GLY A 2 -6.57 -3.70 8.65
C GLY A 2 -6.60 -3.43 7.14
N VAL A 3 -5.48 -2.97 6.60
CA VAL A 3 -5.28 -2.71 5.17
C VAL A 3 -4.15 -3.60 4.68
N PHE A 4 -4.38 -4.35 3.60
CA PHE A 4 -3.41 -5.25 2.99
C PHE A 4 -3.09 -4.76 1.58
N PHE A 5 -1.83 -4.41 1.34
CA PHE A 5 -1.37 -3.99 0.02
C PHE A 5 -0.82 -5.21 -0.74
N ILE A 6 -1.46 -5.57 -1.85
CA ILE A 6 -1.22 -6.84 -2.56
C ILE A 6 -0.42 -6.60 -3.83
N MET A 7 0.67 -7.37 -3.97
CA MET A 7 1.38 -7.55 -5.22
C MET A 7 0.66 -8.62 -6.04
N THR A 8 -0.10 -8.22 -7.07
CA THR A 8 -1.10 -9.14 -7.65
C THR A 8 -0.52 -10.35 -8.39
N ILE A 9 0.75 -10.30 -8.84
CA ILE A 9 1.41 -11.46 -9.47
C ILE A 9 1.60 -12.64 -8.50
N SER A 10 1.60 -12.40 -7.19
CA SER A 10 1.83 -13.45 -6.19
C SER A 10 0.57 -14.13 -5.68
N ILE A 11 -0.62 -13.67 -6.08
CA ILE A 11 -1.88 -14.29 -5.67
C ILE A 11 -1.88 -15.76 -6.08
N ASN A 12 -2.31 -16.64 -5.16
CA ASN A 12 -2.30 -18.11 -5.30
C ASN A 12 -0.90 -18.75 -5.41
N ARG A 13 0.21 -18.01 -5.28
CA ARG A 13 1.55 -18.62 -5.21
C ARG A 13 1.79 -19.23 -3.82
N PRO A 14 2.66 -20.24 -3.69
CA PRO A 14 3.02 -20.80 -2.39
C PRO A 14 3.50 -19.72 -1.42
N ARG A 15 2.98 -19.74 -0.19
CA ARG A 15 3.25 -18.77 0.90
C ARG A 15 2.69 -17.34 0.67
N TYR A 16 1.80 -17.16 -0.31
CA TYR A 16 1.06 -15.92 -0.53
C TYR A 16 -0.44 -16.16 -0.40
N MET A 17 -1.18 -15.07 -0.20
CA MET A 17 -2.63 -15.15 -0.08
C MET A 17 -3.28 -15.64 -1.38
N THR A 18 -4.27 -16.49 -1.22
CA THR A 18 -5.15 -16.96 -2.29
C THR A 18 -6.25 -15.92 -2.58
N LYS A 19 -6.91 -16.06 -3.73
CA LYS A 19 -8.09 -15.24 -4.05
C LYS A 19 -9.20 -15.37 -3.00
N ASP A 20 -9.41 -16.57 -2.47
CA ASP A 20 -10.46 -16.83 -1.48
C ASP A 20 -10.15 -16.17 -0.14
N GLU A 21 -8.90 -16.24 0.33
CA GLU A 21 -8.46 -15.53 1.54
C GLU A 21 -8.60 -14.00 1.39
N LEU A 22 -8.25 -13.44 0.22
CA LEU A 22 -8.43 -12.01 -0.04
C LEU A 22 -9.91 -11.61 -0.04
N LYS A 23 -10.76 -12.43 -0.65
CA LYS A 23 -12.22 -12.23 -0.66
C LYS A 23 -12.80 -12.32 0.75
N GLU A 24 -12.34 -13.27 1.56
CA GLU A 24 -12.74 -13.42 2.96
C GLU A 24 -12.33 -12.22 3.81
N LEU A 25 -11.07 -11.76 3.71
CA LEU A 25 -10.60 -10.56 4.38
C LEU A 25 -11.46 -9.33 4.02
N SER A 26 -11.77 -9.16 2.73
CA SER A 26 -12.62 -8.06 2.26
C SER A 26 -14.05 -8.15 2.79
N LYS A 27 -14.66 -9.35 2.79
CA LYS A 27 -15.98 -9.60 3.42
C LYS A 27 -15.96 -9.28 4.90
N ASN A 28 -14.87 -9.60 5.58
CA ASN A 28 -14.63 -9.29 6.99
C ASN A 28 -14.23 -7.82 7.21
N GLY A 29 -14.40 -6.93 6.23
CA GLY A 29 -14.24 -5.48 6.38
C GLY A 29 -12.80 -5.00 6.44
N HIS A 30 -11.83 -5.82 6.03
CA HIS A 30 -10.47 -5.36 5.75
C HIS A 30 -10.41 -4.71 4.37
N ALA A 31 -9.49 -3.77 4.17
CA ALA A 31 -9.24 -3.19 2.86
C ALA A 31 -8.15 -3.97 2.13
N ILE A 32 -8.40 -4.29 0.87
CA ILE A 32 -7.43 -4.92 -0.04
C ILE A 32 -7.04 -3.87 -1.07
N GLU A 33 -5.77 -3.50 -1.09
CA GLU A 33 -5.26 -2.33 -1.79
C GLU A 33 -4.03 -2.68 -2.64
N SER A 34 -3.55 -1.75 -3.47
CA SER A 34 -2.53 -2.07 -4.47
C SER A 34 -1.10 -1.95 -3.95
N HIS A 35 -0.27 -2.94 -4.24
CA HIS A 35 1.18 -2.89 -4.08
C HIS A 35 1.91 -3.19 -5.39
N THR A 36 1.39 -2.65 -6.51
CA THR A 36 1.83 -2.94 -7.88
C THR A 36 1.53 -4.36 -8.34
N TRP A 37 1.95 -4.71 -9.56
CA TRP A 37 1.82 -6.08 -10.05
C TRP A 37 2.95 -6.97 -9.53
N ASP A 38 4.21 -6.53 -9.62
CA ASP A 38 5.42 -7.34 -9.37
C ASP A 38 6.46 -6.67 -8.45
N HIS A 39 6.05 -5.65 -7.68
CA HIS A 39 6.90 -4.86 -6.77
C HIS A 39 7.98 -4.04 -7.50
N LYS A 40 7.70 -3.61 -8.74
CA LYS A 40 8.58 -2.76 -9.53
C LYS A 40 8.77 -1.38 -8.89
N ASN A 41 10.01 -0.90 -8.94
CA ASN A 41 10.34 0.45 -8.52
C ASN A 41 9.63 1.49 -9.40
N VAL A 42 8.77 2.31 -8.80
CA VAL A 42 7.93 3.31 -9.49
C VAL A 42 8.73 4.35 -10.28
N ARG A 43 9.97 4.65 -9.85
CA ARG A 43 10.86 5.60 -10.53
C ARG A 43 11.41 5.08 -11.86
N LYS A 44 11.17 3.79 -12.15
CA LYS A 44 11.58 3.10 -13.37
C LYS A 44 10.39 2.72 -14.24
N TYR A 45 9.24 3.34 -14.02
CA TYR A 45 8.07 3.10 -14.86
C TYR A 45 8.31 3.64 -16.27
N GLY A 46 8.13 2.76 -17.24
CA GLY A 46 8.08 3.08 -18.66
C GLY A 46 6.64 3.18 -19.16
N PRO A 47 6.46 3.30 -20.49
CA PRO A 47 5.15 3.57 -21.10
C PRO A 47 4.06 2.55 -20.76
N GLU A 48 4.42 1.26 -20.63
CA GLU A 48 3.46 0.19 -20.34
C GLU A 48 3.15 0.01 -18.86
N ASP A 49 3.95 0.61 -17.97
CA ASP A 49 3.83 0.36 -16.53
C ASP A 49 2.61 1.04 -15.92
N PHE A 50 2.06 2.10 -16.53
CA PHE A 50 0.78 2.65 -16.07
C PHE A 50 -0.31 1.58 -16.09
N GLU A 51 -0.42 0.84 -17.21
CA GLU A 51 -1.41 -0.22 -17.33
C GLU A 51 -1.02 -1.43 -16.49
N ASN A 52 0.24 -1.90 -16.61
CA ASN A 52 0.68 -3.13 -15.99
C ASN A 52 0.78 -3.05 -14.47
N GLN A 53 1.24 -1.93 -13.92
CA GLN A 53 1.55 -1.80 -12.50
C GLN A 53 0.46 -1.10 -11.69
N LEU A 54 -0.43 -0.34 -12.33
CA LEU A 54 -1.48 0.42 -11.64
C LEU A 54 -2.87 -0.10 -11.99
N MET A 55 -3.25 -0.09 -13.27
CA MET A 55 -4.62 -0.41 -13.68
C MET A 55 -4.95 -1.90 -13.58
N LYS A 56 -4.08 -2.79 -14.08
CA LYS A 56 -4.29 -4.24 -13.98
C LYS A 56 -4.40 -4.73 -12.53
N PRO A 57 -3.55 -4.31 -11.58
CA PRO A 57 -3.73 -4.65 -10.17
C PRO A 57 -5.03 -4.15 -9.57
N LYS A 58 -5.45 -2.91 -9.86
CA LYS A 58 -6.76 -2.38 -9.40
C LYS A 58 -7.90 -3.27 -9.88
N LYS A 59 -7.93 -3.59 -11.17
CA LYS A 59 -8.96 -4.45 -11.77
C LYS A 59 -8.96 -5.85 -11.16
N THR A 60 -7.79 -6.45 -10.97
CA THR A 60 -7.65 -7.78 -10.35
C THR A 60 -8.22 -7.79 -8.93
N ILE A 61 -7.93 -6.76 -8.13
CA ILE A 61 -8.45 -6.64 -6.76
C ILE A 61 -9.98 -6.44 -6.78
N GLU A 62 -10.49 -5.64 -7.71
CA GLU A 62 -11.93 -5.41 -7.88
C GLU A 62 -12.68 -6.68 -8.26
N GLU A 63 -12.15 -7.48 -9.19
CA GLU A 63 -12.73 -8.77 -9.58
C GLU A 63 -12.83 -9.76 -8.41
N ILE A 64 -11.86 -9.73 -7.49
CA ILE A 64 -11.83 -10.63 -6.32
C ILE A 64 -12.77 -10.13 -5.22
N THR A 65 -12.77 -8.83 -4.97
CA THR A 65 -13.33 -8.24 -3.74
C THR A 65 -14.64 -7.47 -3.96
N GLY A 66 -15.00 -7.17 -5.21
CA GLY A 66 -16.09 -6.27 -5.57
C GLY A 66 -15.82 -4.80 -5.26
N ARG A 67 -14.57 -4.44 -4.93
CA ARG A 67 -14.16 -3.08 -4.56
C ARG A 67 -12.85 -2.72 -5.28
N SER A 68 -12.85 -1.60 -5.99
CA SER A 68 -11.63 -1.11 -6.63
C SER A 68 -10.63 -0.59 -5.59
N ALA A 69 -9.35 -0.90 -5.77
CA ALA A 69 -8.31 -0.41 -4.87
C ALA A 69 -8.18 1.12 -4.98
N ALA A 70 -8.38 1.81 -3.87
CA ALA A 70 -8.33 3.27 -3.77
C ALA A 70 -6.99 3.75 -3.19
N TYR A 71 -6.20 2.85 -2.59
CA TYR A 71 -4.94 3.16 -1.93
C TYR A 71 -3.77 2.37 -2.50
N PHE A 72 -2.58 2.92 -2.34
CA PHE A 72 -1.35 2.36 -2.89
C PHE A 72 -0.21 2.36 -1.87
N ALA A 73 0.59 1.29 -1.83
CA ALA A 73 1.86 1.31 -1.12
C ALA A 73 3.01 1.28 -2.12
N TYR A 74 3.98 2.20 -1.99
CA TYR A 74 5.15 2.20 -2.86
C TYR A 74 6.07 1.03 -2.54
N PRO A 75 6.48 0.22 -3.54
CA PRO A 75 7.61 -0.69 -3.39
C PRO A 75 8.82 0.05 -2.84
N TYR A 76 9.48 -0.52 -1.83
CA TYR A 76 10.63 0.10 -1.13
C TYR A 76 10.36 1.46 -0.47
N GLY A 77 9.12 1.97 -0.46
CA GLY A 77 8.78 3.31 0.06
C GLY A 77 9.31 4.47 -0.76
N ILE A 78 9.78 4.23 -1.99
CA ILE A 78 10.40 5.23 -2.85
C ILE A 78 9.40 5.76 -3.88
N TRP A 79 9.53 7.04 -4.21
CA TRP A 79 8.64 7.76 -5.12
C TRP A 79 9.38 8.92 -5.79
N ASP A 80 8.78 9.48 -6.83
CA ASP A 80 9.09 10.78 -7.42
C ASP A 80 7.80 11.45 -7.93
N GLU A 81 7.90 12.67 -8.43
CA GLU A 81 6.74 13.45 -8.88
C GLU A 81 5.99 12.76 -10.03
N ASN A 82 6.72 12.15 -10.97
CA ASN A 82 6.12 11.39 -12.07
C ASN A 82 5.27 10.23 -11.54
N ALA A 83 5.77 9.46 -10.57
CA ALA A 83 4.98 8.40 -9.96
C ALA A 83 3.71 8.92 -9.29
N ILE A 84 3.75 10.09 -8.64
CA ILE A 84 2.56 10.71 -8.05
C ILE A 84 1.53 11.08 -9.12
N GLU A 85 1.96 11.69 -10.23
CA GLU A 85 1.05 12.04 -11.33
C GLU A 85 0.39 10.81 -11.96
N LEU A 86 1.14 9.71 -12.12
CA LEU A 86 0.58 8.44 -12.57
C LEU A 86 -0.45 7.89 -11.58
N LEU A 87 -0.20 7.97 -10.27
CA LEU A 87 -1.17 7.51 -9.26
C LEU A 87 -2.43 8.37 -9.20
N LYS A 88 -2.32 9.70 -9.37
CA LYS A 88 -3.47 10.60 -9.54
C LYS A 88 -4.30 10.21 -10.77
N LYS A 89 -3.64 10.00 -11.91
CA LYS A 89 -4.29 9.57 -13.15
C LYS A 89 -4.99 8.21 -13.03
N ALA A 90 -4.44 7.31 -12.21
CA ALA A 90 -5.04 6.02 -11.90
C ALA A 90 -6.11 6.08 -10.78
N ASP A 91 -6.52 7.27 -10.33
CA ASP A 91 -7.52 7.49 -9.29
C ASP A 91 -7.18 6.81 -7.95
N PHE A 92 -5.91 6.89 -7.52
CA PHE A 92 -5.53 6.58 -6.14
C PHE A 92 -5.68 7.80 -5.26
N ARG A 93 -6.23 7.61 -4.05
CA ARG A 93 -6.55 8.71 -3.11
C ARG A 93 -5.50 8.90 -2.03
N LEU A 94 -4.83 7.81 -1.63
CA LEU A 94 -3.75 7.82 -0.64
C LEU A 94 -2.63 6.88 -1.09
N SER A 95 -1.40 7.32 -0.89
CA SER A 95 -0.21 6.50 -1.15
C SER A 95 0.75 6.50 0.03
N PHE A 96 1.24 5.31 0.39
CA PHE A 96 1.99 5.07 1.61
C PHE A 96 3.46 4.82 1.33
N ILE A 97 4.32 5.61 1.96
CA ILE A 97 5.78 5.43 1.98
C ILE A 97 6.20 4.57 3.20
N LEU A 98 7.49 4.46 3.46
CA LEU A 98 8.00 3.84 4.70
C LEU A 98 8.06 4.88 5.82
N SER A 99 9.22 5.06 6.45
CA SER A 99 9.40 5.88 7.66
C SER A 99 9.99 7.27 7.40
N THR A 100 10.28 7.61 6.14
CA THR A 100 10.80 8.93 5.74
C THR A 100 9.75 10.03 5.97
N LYS A 101 10.20 11.29 5.97
CA LYS A 101 9.32 12.44 6.18
C LYS A 101 8.30 12.53 5.04
N ARG A 102 7.04 12.78 5.41
CA ARG A 102 5.95 13.09 4.47
C ARG A 102 6.29 14.36 3.70
N ASP A 103 6.04 14.35 2.40
CA ASP A 103 6.22 15.53 1.55
C ASP A 103 5.16 16.59 1.86
N SER A 104 5.56 17.86 1.87
CA SER A 104 4.63 18.96 2.19
C SER A 104 3.70 19.33 1.03
N ALA A 105 4.15 19.15 -0.22
CA ALA A 105 3.34 19.46 -1.39
C ALA A 105 2.35 18.33 -1.72
N ASN A 106 2.74 17.08 -1.47
CA ASN A 106 1.93 15.89 -1.76
C ASN A 106 1.73 14.99 -0.53
N PRO A 107 1.13 15.50 0.57
CA PRO A 107 1.06 14.76 1.83
C PRO A 107 0.19 13.50 1.77
N LEU A 108 -0.87 13.51 0.93
CA LEU A 108 -1.75 12.35 0.73
C LEU A 108 -1.11 11.24 -0.11
N TYR A 109 -0.12 11.59 -0.94
CA TYR A 109 0.63 10.61 -1.75
C TYR A 109 1.95 10.21 -1.09
N THR A 110 2.23 10.67 0.12
CA THR A 110 3.47 10.36 0.85
C THR A 110 3.18 10.06 2.31
N VAL A 111 2.08 9.36 2.59
CA VAL A 111 1.64 9.02 3.94
C VAL A 111 2.71 8.16 4.63
N ARG A 112 3.31 8.73 5.67
CA ARG A 112 4.36 8.09 6.48
C ARG A 112 3.79 6.95 7.31
N ARG A 113 4.54 5.85 7.41
CA ARG A 113 4.26 4.69 8.26
C ARG A 113 5.34 4.50 9.33
N MET A 114 5.02 3.67 10.32
CA MET A 114 5.98 3.14 11.28
C MET A 114 6.27 1.68 10.93
N ILE A 115 7.56 1.33 10.81
CA ILE A 115 7.97 -0.07 10.67
C ILE A 115 7.95 -0.69 12.08
N VAL A 116 7.36 -1.88 12.22
CA VAL A 116 7.29 -2.62 13.48
C VAL A 116 8.19 -3.85 13.38
N PRO A 117 9.39 -3.83 13.98
CA PRO A 117 10.28 -4.99 14.07
C PRO A 117 9.66 -6.11 14.91
N GLY A 118 9.90 -7.36 14.51
CA GLY A 118 9.38 -8.55 15.21
C GLY A 118 9.96 -8.77 16.60
N GLN A 119 11.08 -8.13 16.95
CA GLN A 119 11.73 -8.24 18.26
C GLN A 119 11.14 -7.31 19.32
N TRP A 120 10.23 -6.41 18.96
CA TRP A 120 9.66 -5.46 19.92
C TRP A 120 8.67 -6.13 20.85
N SER A 121 8.76 -5.82 22.14
CA SER A 121 7.69 -6.10 23.09
C SER A 121 6.48 -5.21 22.81
N THR A 122 5.30 -5.61 23.29
CA THR A 122 4.08 -4.79 23.20
C THR A 122 4.30 -3.39 23.77
N LYS A 123 4.96 -3.27 24.93
CA LYS A 123 5.28 -1.98 25.56
C LYS A 123 6.21 -1.14 24.67
N GLY A 124 7.26 -1.75 24.11
CA GLY A 124 8.19 -1.06 23.21
C GLY A 124 7.51 -0.55 21.95
N MET A 125 6.67 -1.38 21.32
CA MET A 125 5.86 -0.99 20.17
C MET A 125 4.92 0.18 20.49
N MET A 126 4.21 0.13 21.62
CA MET A 126 3.30 1.21 22.02
C MET A 126 4.02 2.53 22.26
N GLN A 127 5.20 2.51 22.88
CA GLN A 127 6.02 3.71 23.09
C GLN A 127 6.52 4.29 21.75
N ALA A 128 7.00 3.43 20.85
CA ALA A 128 7.42 3.83 19.52
C ALA A 128 6.26 4.44 18.72
N MET A 129 5.05 3.89 18.84
CA MET A 129 3.86 4.42 18.18
C MET A 129 3.51 5.83 18.68
N LYS A 130 3.46 6.03 20.01
CA LYS A 130 3.21 7.35 20.61
C LYS A 130 4.22 8.40 20.14
N LYS A 131 5.51 8.05 20.17
CA LYS A 131 6.60 8.92 19.70
C LYS A 131 6.51 9.22 18.20
N THR A 132 6.15 8.24 17.38
CA THR A 132 6.16 8.37 15.91
C THR A 132 5.04 9.26 15.39
N PHE A 133 3.87 9.19 16.01
CA PHE A 133 2.66 9.87 15.56
C PHE A 133 2.22 11.01 16.48
N GLU A 134 3.09 11.44 17.40
CA GLU A 134 2.82 12.52 18.36
C GLU A 134 1.47 12.34 19.08
N LEU A 135 1.11 11.08 19.37
CA LEU A 135 -0.10 10.78 20.11
C LEU A 135 0.14 11.18 21.56
N THR A 136 -0.25 12.40 21.93
CA THR A 136 -0.42 12.77 23.33
C THR A 136 -1.55 11.92 23.90
N ASP A 137 -1.31 11.34 25.07
CA ASP A 137 -2.35 10.65 25.82
C ASP A 137 -3.43 11.69 26.15
N LYS A 138 -4.57 11.60 25.44
CA LYS A 138 -5.80 12.31 25.78
C LYS A 138 -6.54 11.56 26.86
#